data_AF-A0A3B9Q0B7-F1
#
_entry.id   AF-A0A3B9Q0B7-F1
#
_cell.length_a   1.000
_cell.length_b   1.000
_cell.length_c   1.000
_cell.angle_alpha   90.00
_cell.angle_beta   90.00
_cell.angle_gamma   90.00
#
_symmetry.space_group_name_H-M   'P 1'
#
loop_
_entity.id
_entity.type
_entity.pdbx_description
1 polymer ?
#
loop_
_entity_poly.entity_id
_entity_poly.type
_entity_poly.pdbx_seq_one_letter_code
_entity_poly.pdbx_strand_id
1 'polypeptide(L)'
;MKVGVGKKKDSDQRTVVNKQQLSKKHMPVRTCVGCREVLSKKELVRIVRTTEGIMIDPTGKLNGRGAYLHSRKECWERARKGSLANALKVVLSKQDIEYLNNYFNNLPENI
;
A
#
# COMPACT_ATOMS: atom_id res chain seq x y z
N MET A 1 17.05 55.45 51.65
CA MET A 1 15.86 55.25 52.49
C MET A 1 14.66 54.99 51.57
N LYS A 2 13.73 54.13 52.02
CA LYS A 2 12.56 53.53 51.33
C LYS A 2 11.76 54.56 50.50
N VAL A 3 11.12 54.20 49.38
CA VAL A 3 9.86 53.44 49.34
C VAL A 3 9.60 52.85 47.95
N GLY A 4 9.02 51.64 47.91
CA GLY A 4 8.50 51.03 46.69
C GLY A 4 7.03 51.38 46.47
N VAL A 5 6.55 51.21 45.24
CA VAL A 5 5.15 50.88 44.93
C VAL A 5 5.15 49.97 43.71
N GLY A 6 4.79 48.71 43.91
CA GLY A 6 4.37 47.83 42.83
C GLY A 6 2.88 48.04 42.55
N LYS A 7 2.50 48.01 41.26
CA LYS A 7 1.13 47.71 40.82
C LYS A 7 1.18 46.73 39.65
N LYS A 8 0.38 45.66 39.83
CA LYS A 8 -0.10 44.60 38.93
C LYS A 8 -0.72 45.21 37.66
N LYS A 9 -1.03 44.56 36.55
CA LYS A 9 -1.02 43.22 35.91
C LYS A 9 -1.70 43.52 34.55
N ASP A 10 -1.35 42.86 33.45
CA ASP A 10 -2.26 42.52 32.33
C ASP A 10 -1.47 41.56 31.40
N SER A 11 -1.68 40.24 31.46
CA SER A 11 -2.56 39.50 30.53
C SER A 11 -2.42 39.95 29.07
N ASP A 12 -1.70 39.20 28.24
CA ASP A 12 -2.38 38.42 27.20
C ASP A 12 -1.43 37.43 26.51
N GLN A 13 -1.99 36.28 26.17
CA GLN A 13 -1.33 35.08 25.69
C GLN A 13 -1.15 35.15 24.17
N ARG A 14 0.05 34.92 23.62
CA ARG A 14 0.19 34.58 22.18
C ARG A 14 1.20 33.45 21.94
N THR A 15 0.66 32.25 22.14
CA THR A 15 0.76 31.05 21.29
C THR A 15 2.15 30.57 20.87
N VAL A 16 2.63 29.56 21.60
CA VAL A 16 3.51 28.52 21.04
C VAL A 16 2.80 27.87 19.85
N VAL A 17 3.17 28.24 18.62
CA VAL A 17 2.74 27.51 17.43
C VAL A 17 3.43 26.14 17.45
N ASN A 18 2.67 25.16 17.93
CA ASN A 18 2.99 23.75 17.91
C ASN A 18 3.21 23.31 16.46
N LYS A 19 4.44 22.91 16.12
CA LYS A 19 4.88 22.43 14.79
C LYS A 19 4.32 21.03 14.49
N GLN A 20 3.05 20.80 14.81
CA GLN A 20 2.28 19.60 14.49
C GLN A 20 1.38 19.87 13.29
N GLN A 21 1.93 20.48 12.24
CA GLN A 21 1.32 20.37 10.92
C GLN A 21 1.99 19.20 10.19
N LEU A 22 1.65 17.98 10.64
CA LEU A 22 1.98 16.76 9.91
C LEU A 22 1.26 16.85 8.57
N SER A 23 2.01 17.10 7.49
CA SER A 23 1.46 17.00 6.15
C SER A 23 0.81 15.61 6.03
N LYS A 24 -0.43 15.55 5.55
CA LYS A 24 -1.08 14.28 5.20
C LYS A 24 -0.12 13.56 4.25
N LYS A 25 0.62 12.58 4.75
CA LYS A 25 1.58 11.82 3.94
C LYS A 25 0.79 11.24 2.78
N HIS A 26 1.14 11.63 1.56
CA HIS A 26 0.50 11.12 0.36
C HIS A 26 0.59 9.59 0.38
N MET A 27 -0.55 8.91 0.56
CA MET A 27 -0.60 7.46 0.53
C MET A 27 -0.59 7.02 -0.93
N PRO A 28 0.44 6.30 -1.39
CA PRO A 28 0.47 5.85 -2.77
C PRO A 28 -0.69 4.88 -3.01
N VAL A 29 -1.48 5.13 -4.05
CA VAL A 29 -2.54 4.24 -4.52
C VAL A 29 -2.09 3.43 -5.72
N ARG A 30 -2.71 2.27 -5.96
CA ARG A 30 -2.43 1.39 -7.09
C ARG A 30 -3.74 0.82 -7.63
N THR A 31 -3.70 0.38 -8.89
CA THR A 31 -4.83 -0.24 -9.57
C THR A 31 -4.71 -1.75 -9.49
N CYS A 32 -5.76 -2.42 -9.04
CA CYS A 32 -5.86 -3.88 -9.10
C CYS A 32 -5.95 -4.35 -10.56
N VAL A 33 -5.07 -5.24 -11.00
CA VAL A 33 -5.09 -5.73 -12.39
C VAL A 33 -6.25 -6.69 -12.68
N GLY A 34 -6.93 -7.19 -11.65
CA GLY A 34 -8.10 -8.06 -11.75
C GLY A 34 -9.42 -7.29 -11.92
N CYS A 35 -9.71 -6.34 -11.04
CA CYS A 35 -10.97 -5.57 -11.06
C CYS A 35 -10.85 -4.13 -11.57
N ARG A 36 -9.63 -3.60 -11.75
CA ARG A 36 -9.33 -2.21 -12.14
C ARG A 36 -9.73 -1.11 -11.15
N GLU A 37 -10.22 -1.46 -9.98
CA GLU A 37 -10.41 -0.50 -8.88
C GLU A 37 -9.05 -0.03 -8.32
N VAL A 38 -9.06 1.18 -7.76
CA VAL A 38 -7.89 1.82 -7.15
C VAL A 38 -8.00 1.73 -5.64
N LEU A 39 -6.92 1.29 -4.99
CA LEU A 39 -6.86 1.20 -3.52
C LEU A 39 -5.46 1.61 -3.03
N SER A 40 -5.29 1.81 -1.72
CA SER A 40 -3.98 2.12 -1.17
C SER A 40 -2.99 0.97 -1.44
N LYS A 41 -1.72 1.30 -1.68
CA LYS A 41 -0.65 0.31 -1.94
C LYS A 41 -0.60 -0.76 -0.85
N LYS A 42 -0.92 -0.41 0.40
CA LYS A 42 -0.85 -1.30 1.57
C LYS A 42 -1.97 -2.34 1.60
N GLU A 43 -3.08 -2.07 0.94
CA GLU A 43 -4.26 -2.95 0.90
C GLU A 43 -4.24 -3.88 -0.33
N LEU A 44 -3.19 -3.80 -1.15
CA LEU A 44 -3.03 -4.60 -2.35
C LEU A 44 -1.83 -5.53 -2.21
N VAL A 45 -2.02 -6.77 -2.63
CA VAL A 45 -0.97 -7.76 -2.79
C VAL A 45 -0.15 -7.41 -4.03
N ARG A 46 1.15 -7.18 -3.86
CA ARG A 46 2.08 -6.98 -4.97
C ARG A 46 2.59 -8.34 -5.45
N ILE A 47 2.58 -8.54 -6.77
CA ILE A 47 3.19 -9.68 -7.46
C ILE A 47 4.30 -9.14 -8.35
N VAL A 48 5.47 -9.76 -8.34
CA VAL A 48 6.66 -9.27 -9.06
C VAL A 48 7.21 -10.36 -9.97
N ARG A 49 7.53 -9.98 -11.21
CA ARG A 49 8.33 -10.79 -12.13
C ARG A 49 9.81 -10.55 -11.85
N THR A 50 10.48 -11.58 -11.37
CA THR A 50 11.93 -11.62 -11.13
C THR A 50 12.64 -12.44 -12.20
N THR A 51 13.97 -12.58 -12.07
CA THR A 51 14.76 -13.48 -12.92
C THR A 51 14.49 -14.96 -12.64
N GLU A 52 13.99 -15.29 -11.46
CA GLU A 52 13.72 -16.67 -11.02
C GLU A 52 12.26 -17.08 -11.26
N GLY A 53 11.40 -16.14 -11.65
CA GLY A 53 9.97 -16.37 -11.86
C GLY A 53 9.10 -15.35 -11.14
N ILE A 54 7.85 -15.73 -10.88
CA ILE A 54 6.86 -14.90 -10.20
C ILE A 54 6.91 -15.08 -8.69
N MET A 55 6.91 -13.95 -7.96
CA MET A 55 6.87 -13.95 -6.49
C MET A 55 5.82 -12.98 -5.94
N ILE A 56 5.22 -13.34 -4.79
CA ILE A 56 4.45 -12.41 -3.97
C ILE A 56 5.42 -11.53 -3.18
N ASP A 57 5.21 -10.20 -3.20
CA ASP A 57 6.08 -9.23 -2.54
C ASP A 57 5.33 -8.38 -1.49
N PRO A 58 5.20 -8.86 -0.25
CA PRO A 58 4.63 -8.07 0.84
C PRO A 58 5.48 -6.84 1.19
N THR A 59 6.78 -6.89 0.93
CA THR A 59 7.73 -5.85 1.34
C THR A 59 7.73 -4.64 0.39
N GLY A 60 7.34 -4.86 -0.86
CA GLY A 60 7.44 -3.87 -1.92
C GLY A 60 8.89 -3.54 -2.31
N LYS A 61 9.86 -4.38 -1.95
CA LYS A 61 11.30 -4.16 -2.19
C LYS A 61 11.88 -5.04 -3.29
N LEU A 62 11.14 -6.06 -3.74
CA LEU A 62 11.64 -6.93 -4.80
C LEU A 62 11.79 -6.15 -6.10
N ASN A 63 12.93 -6.39 -6.75
CA ASN A 63 13.28 -5.83 -8.05
C ASN A 63 12.50 -6.53 -9.16
N GLY A 64 12.11 -5.76 -10.17
CA GLY A 64 11.40 -6.27 -11.34
C GLY A 64 10.04 -5.63 -11.57
N ARG A 65 9.35 -6.09 -12.61
CA ARG A 65 8.04 -5.56 -13.02
C ARG A 65 6.98 -6.06 -12.04
N GLY A 66 6.26 -5.14 -11.41
CA GLY A 66 5.23 -5.46 -10.43
C GLY A 66 3.80 -5.23 -10.95
N ALA A 67 2.87 -6.02 -10.44
CA ALA A 67 1.43 -5.86 -10.59
C ALA A 67 0.77 -5.95 -9.20
N TYR A 68 -0.46 -5.46 -9.08
CA TYR A 68 -1.18 -5.41 -7.80
C TYR A 68 -2.55 -6.08 -7.91
N LEU A 69 -2.96 -6.80 -6.87
CA LEU A 69 -4.28 -7.43 -6.73
C LEU A 69 -4.84 -7.21 -5.34
N HIS A 70 -6.15 -7.13 -5.21
CA HIS A 70 -6.79 -7.26 -3.90
C HIS A 70 -6.59 -8.67 -3.32
N SER A 71 -6.61 -8.79 -2.00
CA SER A 71 -6.62 -10.08 -1.29
C SER A 71 -8.02 -10.71 -1.26
N ARG A 72 -8.69 -10.78 -2.42
CA ARG A 72 -10.03 -11.36 -2.58
C ARG A 72 -10.10 -12.26 -3.80
N LYS A 73 -10.80 -13.40 -3.71
CA LYS A 73 -10.76 -14.45 -4.73
C LYS A 73 -11.19 -13.99 -6.12
N GLU A 74 -12.19 -13.13 -6.24
CA GLU A 74 -12.69 -12.67 -7.56
C GLU A 74 -11.62 -11.91 -8.35
N CYS A 75 -10.75 -11.16 -7.65
CA CYS A 75 -9.65 -10.45 -8.30
C CYS A 75 -8.62 -11.43 -8.88
N TRP A 76 -8.34 -12.51 -8.15
CA TRP A 76 -7.39 -13.54 -8.56
C TRP A 76 -7.92 -14.43 -9.68
N GLU A 77 -9.21 -14.77 -9.65
CA GLU A 77 -9.86 -15.48 -10.75
C GLU A 77 -9.78 -14.71 -12.06
N ARG A 78 -10.05 -13.39 -12.03
CA ARG A 78 -9.91 -12.52 -13.20
C ARG A 78 -8.44 -12.42 -13.63
N ALA A 79 -7.53 -12.33 -12.67
CA ALA A 79 -6.10 -12.19 -12.93
C ALA A 79 -5.48 -13.40 -13.62
N ARG A 80 -5.86 -14.61 -13.18
CA ARG A 80 -5.41 -15.90 -13.72
C ARG A 80 -5.88 -16.14 -15.16
N LYS A 81 -6.97 -15.51 -15.59
CA LYS A 81 -7.45 -15.53 -16.99
C LYS A 81 -6.56 -14.74 -17.96
N GLY A 82 -5.56 -14.01 -17.46
CA GLY A 82 -4.51 -13.42 -18.28
C GLY A 82 -4.13 -11.99 -17.93
N SER A 83 -4.93 -11.25 -17.15
CA SER A 83 -4.59 -9.85 -16.85
C SER A 83 -3.31 -9.70 -16.04
N LEU A 84 -2.96 -10.69 -15.20
CA LEU A 84 -1.70 -10.71 -14.47
C LEU A 84 -0.49 -10.89 -15.39
N ALA A 85 -0.55 -11.92 -16.25
CA ALA A 85 0.50 -12.19 -17.25
C ALA A 85 0.74 -10.98 -18.15
N ASN A 86 -0.34 -10.33 -18.60
CA ASN A 86 -0.29 -9.11 -19.40
C ASN A 86 0.33 -7.92 -18.65
N ALA A 87 0.00 -7.73 -17.38
CA ALA A 87 0.54 -6.67 -16.54
C ALA A 87 2.04 -6.86 -16.27
N LEU A 88 2.46 -8.11 -16.06
CA LEU A 88 3.84 -8.50 -15.80
C LEU A 88 4.68 -8.69 -17.09
N LYS A 89 4.03 -8.71 -18.26
CA LYS A 89 4.65 -8.91 -19.58
C LYS A 89 5.43 -10.21 -19.67
N VAL A 90 4.81 -11.32 -19.29
CA VAL A 90 5.45 -12.63 -19.21
C VAL A 90 4.47 -13.74 -19.56
N VAL A 91 4.99 -14.85 -20.05
CA VAL A 91 4.26 -16.12 -20.11
C VAL A 91 4.52 -16.85 -18.79
N LEU A 92 3.46 -17.17 -18.05
CA LEU A 92 3.59 -17.87 -16.77
C LEU A 92 3.97 -19.33 -17.02
N SER A 93 5.05 -19.78 -16.37
CA SER A 93 5.44 -21.20 -16.39
C SER A 93 4.44 -22.05 -15.60
N LYS A 94 4.55 -23.38 -15.71
CA LYS A 94 3.73 -24.30 -14.90
C LYS A 94 3.99 -24.07 -13.41
N GLN A 95 5.25 -23.86 -13.03
CA GLN A 95 5.65 -23.56 -11.66
C GLN A 95 5.04 -22.24 -11.16
N ASP A 96 5.06 -21.18 -11.98
CA ASP A 96 4.45 -19.89 -11.61
C ASP A 96 2.94 -20.04 -11.39
N ILE A 97 2.26 -20.78 -12.28
CA ILE A 97 0.81 -21.02 -12.19
C ILE A 97 0.48 -21.79 -10.90
N GLU A 98 1.23 -22.85 -10.60
CA GLU A 98 1.02 -23.65 -9.39
C GLU A 98 1.28 -22.82 -8.11
N TYR A 99 2.36 -22.04 -8.08
CA TYR A 99 2.65 -21.13 -6.99
C TYR A 99 1.51 -20.12 -6.75
N LEU A 100 1.01 -19.48 -7.81
CA LEU A 100 -0.10 -18.54 -7.72
C LEU A 100 -1.41 -19.22 -7.33
N ASN A 101 -1.65 -20.46 -7.77
CA ASN A 101 -2.82 -21.24 -7.38
C ASN A 101 -2.79 -21.59 -5.89
N ASN A 102 -1.61 -21.94 -5.36
CA ASN A 102 -1.44 -22.19 -3.93
C ASN A 102 -1.76 -20.94 -3.12
N TYR A 103 -1.28 -19.77 -3.54
CA TYR A 103 -1.66 -18.52 -2.88
C TYR A 103 -3.17 -18.26 -2.96
N PHE A 104 -3.76 -18.42 -4.15
CA PHE A 104 -5.19 -18.24 -4.39
C PHE A 104 -6.07 -19.13 -3.48
N ASN A 105 -5.70 -20.40 -3.32
CA ASN A 105 -6.44 -21.36 -2.51
C ASN A 105 -6.42 -21.02 -1.01
N ASN A 106 -5.41 -20.28 -0.56
CA ASN A 106 -5.27 -19.84 0.83
C ASN A 106 -5.86 -18.44 1.10
N LEU A 107 -6.47 -17.80 0.10
CA LEU A 107 -7.20 -16.54 0.32
C LEU A 107 -8.48 -16.80 1.11
N PRO A 108 -8.86 -15.88 2.01
CA PRO A 108 -10.16 -15.96 2.68
C PRO A 108 -11.28 -15.93 1.64
N GLU A 109 -12.34 -16.70 1.89
CA GLU A 109 -13.61 -16.50 1.20
C GLU A 109 -14.14 -15.12 1.59
N ASN A 110 -14.63 -14.36 0.62
CA ASN A 110 -15.29 -13.09 0.93
C ASN A 110 -16.60 -13.43 1.64
N ILE A 111 -16.67 -13.12 2.93
CA ILE A 111 -17.92 -13.11 3.72
C ILE A 111 -18.54 -11.72 3.60
#